data_AF-A0A3N5QTS5-F1
#
_entry.id   AF-A0A3N5QTS5-F1
#
_cell.length_a   1.000
_cell.length_b   1.000
_cell.length_c   1.000
_cell.angle_alpha   90.00
_cell.angle_beta   90.00
_cell.angle_gamma   90.00
#
_symmetry.space_group_name_H-M   'P 1'
#
loop_
_entity.id
_entity.type
_entity.pdbx_description
1 polymer ?
#
loop_
_entity_poly.entity_id
_entity_poly.type
_entity_poly.pdbx_seq_one_letter_code
_entity_poly.pdbx_strand_id
1 'polypeptide(L)'
;MEIHGWVIVQTVIDFVLMALLLGALWSFRKRPLPRQEYEEVVKRSEAILTEMKQIGLMLEKNLHEKREISRHLLDQLDQGLAKAQASYKKIMDLHQTHEELFAAQQKILPVDDRQRAMQALSAQGLTQDAIARQLNIPLGEVELFLKLHPKPEV
;
A
#
# COMPACT_ATOMS: atom_id res chain seq x y z
N MET A 1 9.16 -92.02 -48.81
CA MET A 1 8.61 -90.98 -49.71
C MET A 1 7.96 -89.82 -48.96
N GLU A 2 7.64 -89.94 -47.68
CA GLU A 2 6.96 -88.88 -46.89
C GLU A 2 7.84 -87.65 -46.62
N ILE A 3 9.16 -87.85 -46.48
CA ILE A 3 10.13 -86.77 -46.18
C ILE A 3 10.21 -85.76 -47.34
N HIS A 4 10.12 -86.21 -48.59
CA HIS A 4 10.18 -85.33 -49.75
C HIS A 4 8.95 -84.41 -49.83
N GLY A 5 7.77 -84.89 -49.43
CA GLY A 5 6.56 -84.06 -49.40
C GLY A 5 6.66 -82.93 -48.37
N TRP A 6 7.21 -83.22 -47.19
CA TRP A 6 7.38 -82.21 -46.14
C TRP A 6 8.36 -81.10 -46.54
N VAL A 7 9.48 -81.46 -47.16
CA VAL A 7 10.49 -80.49 -47.65
C VAL A 7 9.92 -79.57 -48.73
N ILE A 8 9.09 -80.09 -49.64
CA ILE A 8 8.44 -79.29 -50.68
C ILE A 8 7.48 -78.27 -50.05
N VAL A 9 6.65 -78.69 -49.09
CA VAL A 9 5.72 -77.79 -48.40
C VAL A 9 6.47 -76.68 -47.65
N GLN A 10 7.56 -77.03 -46.95
CA GLN A 10 8.37 -76.04 -46.24
C GLN A 10 9.00 -75.02 -47.21
N THR A 11 9.50 -75.48 -48.36
CA THR A 11 10.09 -74.61 -49.37
C THR A 11 9.07 -73.63 -49.94
N VAL A 12 7.82 -74.06 -50.16
CA VAL A 12 6.74 -73.18 -50.62
C VAL A 12 6.37 -72.14 -49.57
N ILE A 13 6.30 -72.53 -48.29
CA ILE A 13 6.00 -71.60 -47.20
C ILE A 13 7.10 -70.54 -47.08
N ASP A 14 8.36 -70.94 -47.11
CA ASP A 14 9.50 -70.02 -47.04
C ASP A 14 9.49 -69.03 -48.22
N PHE A 15 9.15 -69.51 -49.42
CA PHE A 15 9.04 -68.66 -50.60
C PHE A 15 7.90 -67.63 -50.49
N VAL A 16 6.75 -68.04 -49.97
CA VAL A 16 5.62 -67.13 -49.70
C VAL A 16 6.00 -66.08 -48.66
N LEU A 17 6.70 -66.49 -47.59
CA LEU A 17 7.12 -65.60 -46.52
C LEU A 17 8.16 -64.58 -47.02
N MET A 18 9.09 -65.01 -47.86
CA MET A 18 10.08 -64.15 -48.51
C MET A 18 9.43 -63.16 -49.49
N ALA A 19 8.46 -63.61 -50.28
CA ALA A 19 7.70 -62.74 -51.18
C ALA A 19 6.89 -61.68 -50.40
N LEU A 20 6.30 -62.06 -49.27
CA LEU A 20 5.54 -61.15 -48.40
C LEU A 20 6.47 -60.12 -47.75
N LEU A 21 7.66 -60.53 -47.29
CA LEU A 21 8.68 -59.63 -46.77
C LEU A 21 9.16 -58.64 -47.83
N LEU A 22 9.49 -59.11 -49.04
CA LEU A 22 9.91 -58.24 -50.15
C LEU A 22 8.80 -57.27 -50.56
N GLY A 23 7.56 -57.75 -50.65
CA GLY A 23 6.39 -56.92 -50.94
C GLY A 23 6.14 -55.87 -49.87
N ALA A 24 6.25 -56.24 -48.60
CA ALA A 24 6.15 -55.31 -47.47
C ALA A 24 7.26 -54.25 -47.54
N LEU A 25 8.51 -54.66 -47.76
CA LEU A 25 9.66 -53.75 -47.82
C LEU A 25 9.54 -52.77 -48.99
N TRP A 26 9.04 -53.21 -50.14
CA TRP A 26 8.74 -52.35 -51.28
C TRP A 26 7.56 -51.40 -51.00
N SER A 27 6.53 -51.87 -50.30
CA SER A 27 5.36 -51.06 -49.91
C SER A 27 5.72 -50.00 -48.87
N PHE A 28 6.50 -50.36 -47.84
CA PHE A 28 7.00 -49.43 -46.83
C PHE A 28 7.96 -48.39 -47.41
N ARG A 29 8.78 -48.76 -48.40
CA ARG A 29 9.67 -47.81 -49.08
C ARG A 29 8.93 -46.82 -49.97
N LYS A 30 7.72 -47.16 -50.45
CA LYS A 30 6.83 -46.29 -51.22
C LYS A 30 5.91 -45.44 -50.35
N ARG A 31 5.75 -45.77 -49.07
CA ARG A 31 5.02 -44.93 -48.11
C ARG A 31 6.00 -43.91 -47.54
N PRO A 32 5.87 -42.60 -47.83
CA PRO A 32 6.59 -41.62 -47.05
C PRO A 32 6.14 -41.82 -45.60
N LEU A 33 7.08 -42.13 -44.69
CA LEU A 33 6.82 -42.03 -43.26
C LEU A 33 6.22 -40.63 -42.99
N PRO A 34 5.37 -40.46 -41.97
CA PRO A 34 4.76 -39.16 -41.62
C PRO A 34 5.77 -38.15 -41.05
N ARG A 35 7.00 -38.09 -41.59
CA ARG A 35 8.02 -37.08 -41.28
C ARG A 35 7.48 -35.66 -41.41
N GLN A 36 6.54 -35.42 -42.34
CA GLN A 36 5.87 -34.12 -42.46
C GLN A 36 5.00 -33.78 -41.25
N GLU A 37 4.27 -34.75 -40.67
CA GLU A 37 3.47 -34.50 -39.45
C GLU A 37 4.39 -34.23 -38.25
N TYR A 38 5.50 -34.96 -38.12
CA TYR A 38 6.49 -34.68 -37.07
C TYR A 38 7.14 -33.30 -37.22
N GLU A 39 7.51 -32.89 -38.44
CA GLU A 39 8.04 -31.55 -38.69
C GLU A 39 7.00 -30.46 -38.39
N GLU A 40 5.73 -30.67 -38.70
CA GLU A 40 4.68 -29.70 -38.43
C GLU A 40 4.41 -29.56 -36.93
N VAL A 41 4.41 -30.67 -36.19
CA VAL A 41 4.30 -30.66 -34.73
C VAL A 41 5.48 -29.93 -34.10
N VAL A 42 6.71 -30.20 -34.56
CA VAL A 42 7.91 -29.51 -34.05
C VAL A 42 7.84 -28.00 -34.33
N LYS A 43 7.44 -27.58 -35.54
CA LYS A 43 7.27 -26.16 -35.87
C LYS A 43 6.23 -25.47 -34.99
N ARG A 44 5.10 -26.13 -34.71
CA ARG A 44 4.07 -25.59 -33.81
C ARG A 44 4.58 -25.48 -32.38
N SER A 45 5.36 -26.45 -31.90
CA SER A 45 5.98 -26.38 -30.58
C SER A 45 7.02 -25.25 -30.48
N GLU A 46 7.83 -25.02 -31.51
CA GLU A 46 8.78 -23.89 -31.57
C GLU A 46 8.07 -22.53 -31.57
N ALA A 47 6.95 -22.41 -32.29
CA ALA A 47 6.13 -21.20 -32.28
C ALA A 47 5.58 -20.91 -30.88
N ILE A 48 5.00 -21.91 -30.21
CA ILE A 48 4.48 -21.78 -28.84
C ILE A 48 5.59 -21.40 -27.86
N LEU A 49 6.77 -22.02 -27.96
CA LEU A 49 7.93 -21.67 -27.12
C LEU A 49 8.36 -20.22 -27.31
N THR A 50 8.32 -19.72 -28.55
CA THR A 50 8.67 -18.34 -28.88
C THR A 50 7.64 -17.37 -28.30
N GLU A 51 6.36 -17.67 -28.44
CA GLU A 51 5.28 -16.88 -27.84
C GLU A 51 5.37 -16.86 -26.31
N MET A 52 5.63 -18.02 -25.68
CA MET A 52 5.83 -18.11 -24.23
C MET A 52 7.01 -17.26 -23.77
N LYS A 53 8.12 -17.26 -24.51
CA LYS A 53 9.28 -16.42 -24.21
C LYS A 53 8.94 -14.94 -24.32
N GLN A 54 8.17 -14.54 -25.34
CA GLN A 54 7.73 -13.15 -25.50
C GLN A 54 6.78 -12.71 -24.39
N ILE A 55 5.84 -13.58 -23.98
CA ILE A 55 4.95 -13.34 -22.84
C ILE A 55 5.77 -13.20 -21.54
N GLY A 56 6.76 -14.08 -21.32
CA GLY A 56 7.66 -14.02 -20.17
C GLY A 56 8.38 -12.67 -20.08
N LEU A 57 8.96 -12.20 -21.20
CA LEU A 57 9.61 -10.89 -21.26
C LEU A 57 8.66 -9.73 -20.98
N MET A 58 7.44 -9.76 -21.52
CA MET A 58 6.43 -8.75 -21.20
C MET A 58 6.02 -8.78 -19.73
N LEU A 59 5.85 -9.96 -19.15
CA LEU A 59 5.48 -10.13 -17.74
C LEU A 59 6.57 -9.58 -16.82
N GLU A 60 7.83 -9.87 -17.14
CA GLU A 60 8.98 -9.41 -16.37
C GLU A 60 9.12 -7.89 -16.44
N LYS A 61 8.95 -7.30 -17.63
CA LYS A 61 8.88 -5.85 -17.79
C LYS A 61 7.74 -5.24 -16.96
N ASN A 62 6.53 -5.82 -17.02
CA ASN A 62 5.37 -5.31 -16.29
C ASN A 62 5.55 -5.43 -14.77
N LEU A 63 6.15 -6.53 -14.28
CA LEU A 63 6.51 -6.72 -12.88
C LEU A 63 7.55 -5.69 -12.43
N HIS A 64 8.51 -5.36 -13.28
CA HIS A 64 9.50 -4.33 -12.98
C HIS A 64 8.84 -2.95 -12.85
N GLU A 65 8.02 -2.56 -13.84
CA GLU A 65 7.27 -1.30 -13.83
C GLU A 65 6.35 -1.21 -12.61
N LYS A 66 5.61 -2.27 -12.27
CA LYS A 66 4.76 -2.28 -11.08
C LYS A 66 5.55 -2.16 -9.78
N ARG A 67 6.74 -2.77 -9.69
CA ARG A 67 7.62 -2.63 -8.51
C ARG A 67 8.14 -1.19 -8.39
N GLU A 68 8.50 -0.57 -9.50
CA GLU A 68 8.97 0.82 -9.52
C GLU A 68 7.87 1.79 -9.09
N ILE A 69 6.65 1.63 -9.64
CA ILE A 69 5.47 2.41 -9.23
C ILE A 69 5.19 2.21 -7.73
N SER A 70 5.23 0.96 -7.25
CA SER A 70 4.98 0.69 -5.83
C SER A 70 6.03 1.32 -4.93
N ARG A 71 7.32 1.34 -5.33
CA ARG A 71 8.38 2.03 -4.60
C ARG A 71 8.16 3.54 -4.58
N HIS A 72 7.78 4.11 -5.73
CA HIS A 72 7.51 5.55 -5.80
C HIS A 72 6.32 5.95 -4.92
N LEU A 73 5.26 5.13 -4.90
CA LEU A 73 4.11 5.37 -4.04
C LEU A 73 4.46 5.25 -2.54
N LEU A 74 5.29 4.27 -2.17
CA LEU A 74 5.82 4.15 -0.82
C LEU A 74 6.62 5.39 -0.40
N ASP A 75 7.51 5.86 -1.27
CA ASP A 75 8.31 7.07 -0.99
C ASP A 75 7.43 8.32 -0.84
N GLN A 76 6.39 8.47 -1.66
CA GLN A 76 5.41 9.55 -1.52
C GLN A 76 4.63 9.47 -0.20
N LEU A 77 4.24 8.27 0.23
CA LEU A 77 3.57 8.06 1.51
C LEU A 77 4.48 8.39 2.69
N ASP A 78 5.75 7.95 2.64
CA ASP A 78 6.74 8.25 3.68
C ASP A 78 7.01 9.77 3.78
N GLN A 79 7.14 10.46 2.64
CA GLN A 79 7.26 11.91 2.62
C GLN A 79 6.00 12.60 3.18
N GLY A 80 4.82 12.06 2.87
CA GLY A 80 3.54 12.54 3.41
C GLY A 80 3.46 12.39 4.93
N LEU A 81 3.85 11.23 5.45
CA LEU A 81 3.94 10.95 6.89
C LEU A 81 4.94 11.86 7.58
N ALA A 82 6.13 12.04 7.00
CA ALA A 82 7.15 12.94 7.55
C ALA A 82 6.65 14.39 7.63
N LYS A 83 5.93 14.87 6.61
CA LYS A 83 5.29 16.20 6.62
C LYS A 83 4.19 16.30 7.66
N ALA A 84 3.34 15.28 7.78
CA ALA A 84 2.28 15.24 8.78
C ALA A 84 2.86 15.24 10.21
N GLN A 85 3.91 14.46 10.46
CA GLN A 85 4.59 14.42 11.74
C GLN A 85 5.31 15.73 12.07
N ALA A 86 5.93 16.38 11.08
CA ALA A 86 6.54 17.70 11.25
C ALA A 86 5.47 18.77 11.59
N SER A 87 4.33 18.73 10.91
CA SER A 87 3.20 19.62 11.21
C SER A 87 2.62 19.37 12.60
N TYR A 88 2.45 18.09 12.99
CA TYR A 88 2.01 17.73 14.33
C TYR A 88 2.98 18.24 15.40
N LYS A 89 4.29 18.07 15.18
CA LYS A 89 5.33 18.58 16.09
C LYS A 89 5.28 20.10 16.23
N LYS A 90 5.09 20.84 15.12
CA LYS A 90 4.91 22.30 15.16
C LYS A 90 3.67 22.72 15.93
N ILE A 91 2.56 22.00 15.78
CA ILE A 91 1.33 22.28 16.52
C ILE A 91 1.54 22.02 18.01
N MET A 92 2.21 20.92 18.38
CA MET A 92 2.55 20.63 19.77
C MET A 92 3.47 21.70 20.38
N ASP A 93 4.50 22.13 19.64
CA ASP A 93 5.44 23.16 20.10
C ASP A 93 4.76 24.52 20.31
N LEU A 94 3.86 24.90 19.40
CA LEU A 94 3.01 26.08 19.56
C LEU A 94 2.05 25.95 20.76
N HIS A 95 1.48 24.76 20.98
CA HIS A 95 0.61 24.51 22.12
C HIS A 95 1.37 24.63 23.44
N GLN A 96 2.58 24.05 23.52
CA GLN A 96 3.44 24.15 24.69
C GLN A 96 3.91 25.58 24.94
N THR A 97 4.27 26.33 23.89
CA THR A 97 4.62 27.75 24.00
C THR A 97 3.43 28.58 24.49
N HIS A 98 2.21 28.27 24.02
CA HIS A 98 1.01 28.91 24.52
C HIS A 98 0.71 28.54 25.98
N GLU A 99 0.84 27.27 26.38
CA GLU A 99 0.71 26.88 27.79
C GLU A 99 1.73 27.57 28.68
N GLU A 100 2.99 27.71 28.26
CA GLU A 100 4.02 28.42 29.02
C GLU A 100 3.71 29.92 29.13
N LEU A 101 3.16 30.55 28.08
CA LEU A 101 2.70 31.93 28.12
C LEU A 101 1.46 32.12 29.01
N PHE A 102 0.51 31.18 28.98
CA PHE A 102 -0.67 31.18 29.86
C PHE A 102 -0.29 30.88 31.33
N ALA A 103 0.67 29.98 31.57
CA ALA A 103 1.20 29.70 32.90
C ALA A 103 2.03 30.87 33.45
N ALA A 104 2.77 31.57 32.59
CA ALA A 104 3.48 32.80 32.95
C ALA A 104 2.51 33.96 33.23
N GLN A 105 1.40 34.08 32.49
CA GLN A 105 0.34 35.06 32.78
C GLN A 105 -0.50 34.72 34.01
N GLN A 106 -0.73 33.44 34.31
CA GLN A 106 -1.44 33.00 35.52
C GLN A 106 -0.61 33.14 36.81
N LYS A 107 0.67 33.50 36.72
CA LYS A 107 1.51 33.81 37.89
C LYS A 107 1.30 35.21 38.46
N ILE A 108 0.26 35.90 38.03
CA ILE A 108 -0.29 37.08 38.72
C ILE A 108 -1.23 36.54 39.80
N LEU A 109 -1.20 37.13 40.99
CA LEU A 109 -1.82 36.76 42.28
C LEU A 109 -2.88 35.61 42.37
N PRO A 110 -2.86 34.80 43.45
CA PRO A 110 -3.91 33.81 43.74
C PRO A 110 -5.30 34.47 43.75
N VAL A 111 -6.27 33.79 43.12
CA VAL A 111 -7.63 34.29 42.82
C VAL A 111 -8.35 34.82 44.07
N ASP A 112 -8.09 34.23 45.24
CA ASP A 112 -8.70 34.61 46.52
C ASP A 112 -8.28 36.00 47.02
N ASP A 113 -7.03 36.41 46.80
CA ASP A 113 -6.54 37.72 47.24
C ASP A 113 -7.04 38.84 46.32
N ARG A 114 -7.24 38.54 45.03
CA ARG A 114 -7.83 39.49 44.06
C ARG A 114 -9.31 39.73 44.35
N GLN A 115 -10.06 38.68 44.68
CA GLN A 115 -11.47 38.80 45.05
C GLN A 115 -11.66 39.64 46.32
N ARG A 116 -10.79 39.46 47.33
CA ARG A 116 -10.80 40.26 48.55
C ARG A 116 -10.43 41.73 48.30
N ALA A 117 -9.44 42.00 47.45
CA ALA A 117 -9.06 43.36 47.07
C ALA A 117 -10.18 44.07 46.28
N MET A 118 -10.86 43.36 45.37
CA MET A 118 -12.02 43.89 44.64
C MET A 118 -13.20 44.21 45.56
N GLN A 119 -13.52 43.34 46.53
CA GLN A 119 -14.57 43.60 47.51
C GLN A 119 -14.24 44.80 48.41
N ALA A 120 -12.99 44.93 48.87
CA ALA A 120 -12.56 46.06 49.70
C ALA A 120 -12.63 47.41 48.96
N LEU A 121 -12.24 47.45 47.68
CA LEU A 121 -12.26 48.67 46.87
C LEU A 121 -13.68 49.06 46.42
N SER A 122 -14.56 48.08 46.18
CA SER A 122 -15.98 48.32 45.91
C SER A 122 -16.73 48.83 47.15
N ALA A 123 -16.41 48.31 48.33
CA ALA A 123 -16.97 48.78 49.60
C ALA A 123 -16.60 50.24 49.92
N GLN A 124 -15.45 50.72 49.43
CA GLN A 124 -14.98 52.11 49.57
C GLN A 124 -15.65 53.10 48.59
N GLY A 125 -16.55 52.64 47.72
CA GLY A 125 -17.31 53.50 46.81
C GLY A 125 -16.52 53.99 45.59
N LEU A 126 -15.40 53.35 45.25
CA LEU A 126 -14.60 53.72 44.09
C LEU A 126 -15.28 53.29 42.78
N THR A 127 -15.17 54.16 41.78
CA THR A 127 -15.74 53.97 40.44
C THR A 127 -15.03 52.82 39.71
N GLN A 128 -15.77 52.07 38.90
CA GLN A 128 -15.35 50.82 38.24
C GLN A 128 -14.04 50.97 37.43
N ASP A 129 -13.83 52.13 36.81
CA ASP A 129 -12.60 52.50 36.10
C ASP A 129 -11.36 52.60 37.00
N ALA A 130 -11.52 53.08 38.23
CA ALA A 130 -10.40 53.23 39.16
C ALA A 130 -9.93 51.86 39.69
N ILE A 131 -10.86 50.93 39.91
CA ILE A 131 -10.57 49.55 40.34
C ILE A 131 -9.84 48.79 39.22
N ALA A 132 -10.29 48.92 37.98
CA ALA A 132 -9.65 48.31 36.82
C ALA A 132 -8.20 48.80 36.62
N ARG A 133 -7.98 50.12 36.78
CA ARG A 133 -6.63 50.71 36.66
C ARG A 133 -5.70 50.32 37.80
N GLN A 134 -6.22 50.20 39.03
CA GLN A 134 -5.40 49.93 40.21
C GLN A 134 -5.04 48.45 40.36
N LEU A 135 -5.92 47.54 39.92
CA LEU A 135 -5.65 46.10 39.89
C LEU A 135 -5.07 45.62 38.56
N ASN A 136 -4.98 46.50 37.55
CA ASN A 136 -4.46 46.22 36.21
C ASN A 136 -5.24 45.07 35.52
N ILE A 137 -6.57 45.12 35.63
CA ILE A 137 -7.50 44.09 35.14
C ILE A 137 -8.41 44.72 34.07
N PRO A 138 -8.77 43.99 32.99
CA PRO A 138 -9.66 44.50 31.97
C PRO A 138 -11.03 44.89 32.55
N LEU A 139 -11.55 46.03 32.08
CA LEU A 139 -12.81 46.65 32.57
C LEU A 139 -13.99 45.66 32.61
N GLY A 140 -14.03 44.74 31.64
CA GLY A 140 -15.08 43.73 31.53
C GLY A 140 -15.08 42.67 32.63
N GLU A 141 -13.92 42.33 33.22
CA GLU A 141 -13.87 41.39 34.35
C GLU A 141 -14.36 42.04 35.65
N VAL A 142 -14.11 43.33 35.84
CA VAL A 142 -14.60 44.11 36.99
C VAL A 142 -16.12 44.28 36.91
N GLU A 143 -16.66 44.56 35.73
CA GLU A 143 -18.09 44.68 35.50
C GLU A 143 -18.83 43.34 35.69
N LEU A 144 -18.24 42.24 35.21
CA LEU A 144 -18.79 40.91 35.37
C LEU A 144 -18.82 40.48 36.84
N PHE A 145 -17.75 40.75 37.60
CA PHE A 145 -17.70 40.46 39.04
C PHE A 145 -18.72 41.26 39.85
N LEU A 146 -18.92 42.55 39.55
CA LEU A 146 -19.94 43.38 40.19
C LEU A 146 -21.37 42.93 39.87
N LYS A 147 -21.61 42.43 38.65
CA LYS A 147 -22.90 41.86 38.25
C LYS A 147 -23.18 40.50 38.89
N LEU A 148 -22.14 39.70 39.15
CA LEU A 148 -22.25 38.36 39.77
C LEU A 148 -22.40 38.42 41.29
N HIS A 149 -21.87 39.44 41.96
CA HIS A 149 -22.02 39.66 43.40
C HIS A 149 -22.67 41.02 43.70
N PRO A 150 -24.00 41.17 43.50
CA PRO A 150 -24.71 42.34 43.97
C PRO A 150 -24.56 42.45 45.49
N LYS A 151 -24.16 43.63 45.95
CA LYS A 151 -24.04 43.98 47.37
C LYS A 151 -25.34 43.61 48.08
N PRO A 152 -25.32 42.88 49.21
CA PRO A 152 -26.54 42.68 49.99
C PRO A 152 -27.00 44.06 50.47
N GLU A 153 -28.21 44.45 50.04
CA GLU A 153 -28.92 45.61 50.56
C GLU A 153 -29.05 45.45 52.08
N VAL A 154 -28.61 46.46 52.83
CA VAL A 154 -29.06 46.74 54.19
C VAL A 154 -29.92 47.99 54.10
#